data_AF-A0AAE2YK01-F1
#
_entry.id   AF-A0AAE2YK01-F1
#
_cell.length_a   1.000
_cell.length_b   1.000
_cell.length_c   1.000
_cell.angle_alpha   90.00
_cell.angle_beta   90.00
_cell.angle_gamma   90.00
#
_symmetry.space_group_name_H-M   'P 1'
#
loop_
_entity.id
_entity.type
_entity.pdbx_description
1 polymer ?
#
loop_
_entity_poly.entity_id
_entity_poly.type
_entity_poly.pdbx_seq_one_letter_code
_entity_poly.pdbx_strand_id
1 'polypeptide(L)'
;MAKIELLFGGPIAYDEEISVENYAYNWDVSIETAVIRKFKSWINYLSIKSDDKGNTFFELLLFIGINQMLKLPKITSGTYRHKGFVLPKIIIHGDHGVDKQTGNSVSLTESCINIIGNNFEDEIGYEYFEYRQIAPAICLFVM
;
A
#
# COMPACT_ATOMS: atom_id res chain seq x y z
N MET A 1 13.57 -9.61 -7.01
CA MET A 1 12.84 -8.46 -7.61
C MET A 1 12.83 -7.33 -6.60
N ALA A 2 13.00 -6.10 -7.07
CA ALA A 2 12.87 -4.92 -6.23
C ALA A 2 11.44 -4.83 -5.68
N LYS A 3 11.30 -4.27 -4.48
CA LYS A 3 10.01 -4.02 -3.84
C LYS A 3 9.98 -2.59 -3.32
N ILE A 4 8.80 -1.99 -3.35
CA ILE A 4 8.56 -0.69 -2.71
C ILE A 4 7.65 -0.95 -1.52
N GLU A 5 8.06 -0.51 -0.35
CA GLU A 5 7.26 -0.56 0.88
C GLU A 5 6.81 0.84 1.26
N LEU A 6 5.51 1.07 1.38
CA LEU A 6 4.96 2.32 1.91
C LEU A 6 4.56 2.07 3.36
N LEU A 7 5.09 2.86 4.28
CA LEU A 7 4.98 2.64 5.71
C LEU A 7 3.90 3.53 6.31
N PHE A 8 3.02 2.91 7.10
CA PHE A 8 1.88 3.60 7.68
C PHE A 8 1.90 3.50 9.22
N GLY A 9 1.21 4.44 9.86
CA GLY A 9 0.92 4.48 11.28
C GLY A 9 -0.43 3.85 11.61
N GLY A 10 -1.05 4.39 12.65
CA GLY A 10 -2.41 4.02 13.06
C GLY A 10 -3.48 4.79 12.28
N PRO A 11 -4.77 4.51 12.57
CA PRO A 11 -5.86 5.32 12.06
C PRO A 11 -5.77 6.74 12.63
N ILE A 12 -6.00 7.74 11.78
CA ILE A 12 -6.06 9.17 12.13
C ILE A 12 -7.47 9.74 11.90
N ALA A 13 -8.29 9.06 11.10
CA ALA A 13 -9.69 9.40 10.94
C ALA A 13 -10.52 8.81 12.09
N TYR A 14 -11.36 9.64 12.71
CA TYR A 14 -12.13 9.29 13.91
C TYR A 14 -13.06 8.09 13.71
N ASP A 15 -13.68 8.00 12.53
CA ASP A 15 -14.54 6.88 12.15
C ASP A 15 -13.75 5.58 11.97
N GLU A 16 -12.56 5.64 11.38
CA GLU A 16 -11.68 4.48 11.25
C GLU A 16 -11.09 4.05 12.60
N GLU A 17 -10.76 4.99 13.49
CA GLU A 17 -10.34 4.73 14.87
C GLU A 17 -11.44 3.96 15.63
N ILE A 18 -12.68 4.46 15.64
CA ILE A 18 -13.83 3.76 16.22
C ILE A 18 -14.01 2.37 15.58
N SER A 19 -13.83 2.27 14.27
CA SER A 19 -13.96 1.01 13.55
C SER A 19 -12.91 -0.01 14.00
N VAL A 20 -11.68 0.43 14.28
CA VAL A 20 -10.59 -0.40 14.83
C VAL A 20 -10.92 -0.84 16.26
N GLU A 21 -11.35 0.07 17.12
CA GLU A 21 -11.68 -0.24 18.52
C GLU A 21 -12.84 -1.25 18.60
N ASN A 22 -13.90 -1.02 17.82
CA ASN A 22 -15.04 -1.94 17.74
C ASN A 22 -14.61 -3.32 17.23
N TYR A 23 -13.72 -3.38 16.24
CA TYR A 23 -13.20 -4.66 15.76
C TYR A 23 -12.39 -5.38 16.85
N ALA A 24 -11.51 -4.66 17.56
CA ALA A 24 -10.73 -5.22 18.65
C ALA A 24 -11.61 -5.80 19.76
N TYR A 25 -12.64 -5.04 20.16
CA TYR A 25 -13.60 -5.46 21.17
C TYR A 25 -14.41 -6.69 20.72
N ASN A 26 -15.02 -6.64 19.53
CA ASN A 26 -15.91 -7.70 19.05
C ASN A 26 -15.18 -9.03 18.77
N TRP A 27 -13.88 -8.98 18.47
CA TRP A 27 -13.08 -10.16 18.13
C TRP A 27 -12.08 -10.57 19.22
N ASP A 28 -12.08 -9.89 20.36
CA ASP A 28 -11.16 -10.11 21.49
C ASP A 28 -9.68 -10.17 21.06
N VAL A 29 -9.24 -9.11 20.37
CA VAL A 29 -7.86 -8.96 19.90
C VAL A 29 -7.27 -7.62 20.34
N SER A 30 -5.93 -7.51 20.35
CA SER A 30 -5.27 -6.22 20.60
C SER A 30 -5.60 -5.19 19.52
N ILE A 31 -5.59 -3.90 19.89
CA ILE A 31 -5.72 -2.78 18.95
C ILE A 31 -4.71 -2.92 17.80
N GLU A 32 -3.45 -3.24 18.10
CA GLU A 32 -2.41 -3.48 17.10
C GLU A 32 -2.82 -4.55 16.07
N THR A 33 -3.40 -5.66 16.54
CA THR A 33 -3.90 -6.72 15.67
C THR A 33 -5.09 -6.26 14.83
N ALA A 34 -5.99 -5.48 15.41
CA ALA A 34 -7.16 -4.94 14.72
C ALA A 34 -6.75 -3.97 13.59
N VAL A 35 -5.81 -3.05 13.87
CA VAL A 35 -5.20 -2.14 12.89
C VAL A 35 -4.66 -2.93 11.69
N ILE A 36 -3.80 -3.93 11.94
CA ILE A 36 -3.18 -4.73 10.87
C ILE A 36 -4.23 -5.48 10.03
N ARG A 37 -5.26 -6.05 10.69
CA ARG A 37 -6.30 -6.80 10.00
C ARG A 37 -7.21 -5.91 9.15
N LYS A 38 -7.64 -4.76 9.68
CA LYS A 38 -8.45 -3.79 8.93
C LYS A 38 -7.68 -3.20 7.77
N PHE A 39 -6.42 -2.80 7.99
CA PHE A 39 -5.53 -2.35 6.93
C PHE A 39 -5.40 -3.41 5.81
N LYS A 40 -5.17 -4.67 6.18
CA LYS A 40 -5.12 -5.78 5.20
C LYS A 40 -6.43 -5.94 4.42
N SER A 41 -7.58 -5.79 5.09
CA SER A 41 -8.89 -5.83 4.42
C SER A 41 -9.03 -4.71 3.39
N TRP A 42 -8.60 -3.49 3.72
CA TRP A 42 -8.56 -2.37 2.77
C TRP A 42 -7.69 -2.66 1.56
N ILE A 43 -6.44 -3.13 1.76
CA ILE A 43 -5.56 -3.45 0.63
C ILE A 43 -6.15 -4.55 -0.25
N ASN A 44 -6.78 -5.57 0.34
CA ASN A 44 -7.46 -6.59 -0.44
C ASN A 44 -8.63 -6.02 -1.25
N TYR A 45 -9.45 -5.16 -0.64
CA TYR A 45 -10.59 -4.52 -1.30
C TYR A 45 -10.15 -3.62 -2.46
N LEU A 46 -9.17 -2.74 -2.23
CA LEU A 46 -8.67 -1.79 -3.22
C LEU A 46 -7.83 -2.44 -4.35
N SER A 47 -7.34 -3.65 -4.12
CA SER A 47 -6.63 -4.44 -5.13
C SER A 47 -7.57 -5.25 -6.04
N ILE A 48 -8.87 -5.30 -5.74
CA ILE A 48 -9.88 -5.89 -6.62
C ILE A 48 -10.16 -4.91 -7.78
N LYS A 49 -10.64 -5.44 -8.91
CA LYS A 49 -11.08 -4.63 -10.06
C LYS A 49 -12.18 -3.66 -9.61
N SER A 50 -11.95 -2.38 -9.81
CA SER A 50 -12.81 -1.28 -9.41
C SER A 50 -13.72 -0.80 -10.54
N ASP A 51 -13.44 -1.17 -11.80
CA ASP A 51 -14.25 -0.81 -12.96
C ASP A 51 -14.42 -1.95 -13.99
N ASP A 52 -15.30 -1.74 -14.96
CA ASP A 52 -15.59 -2.67 -16.06
C ASP A 52 -14.38 -2.95 -16.96
N LYS A 53 -13.37 -2.08 -16.90
CA LYS A 53 -12.11 -2.21 -17.66
C LYS A 53 -11.06 -3.02 -16.90
N GLY A 54 -11.38 -3.46 -15.68
CA GLY A 54 -10.50 -4.25 -14.84
C GLY A 54 -9.32 -3.47 -14.26
N ASN A 55 -9.45 -2.16 -14.14
CA ASN A 55 -8.51 -1.30 -13.42
C ASN A 55 -8.73 -1.46 -11.91
N THR A 56 -7.66 -1.42 -11.12
CA THR A 56 -7.77 -1.36 -9.65
C THR A 56 -7.76 0.08 -9.16
N PHE A 57 -8.14 0.30 -7.91
CA PHE A 57 -8.12 1.62 -7.27
C PHE A 57 -6.76 2.32 -7.43
N PHE A 58 -5.66 1.61 -7.15
CA PHE A 58 -4.31 2.15 -7.25
C PHE A 58 -3.93 2.59 -8.67
N GLU A 59 -4.41 1.87 -9.69
CA GLU A 59 -4.15 2.21 -11.10
C GLU A 59 -4.93 3.47 -11.50
N LEU A 60 -6.16 3.62 -11.00
CA LEU A 60 -6.99 4.81 -11.20
C LEU A 60 -6.41 6.04 -10.48
N LEU A 61 -5.88 5.86 -9.27
CA LEU A 61 -5.21 6.94 -8.53
C LEU A 61 -4.03 7.52 -9.32
N LEU A 62 -3.18 6.65 -9.90
CA LEU A 62 -2.07 7.11 -10.73
C LEU A 62 -2.57 7.77 -12.01
N PHE A 63 -3.64 7.25 -12.62
CA PHE A 63 -4.23 7.92 -13.78
C PHE A 63 -4.71 9.33 -13.45
N ILE A 64 -5.34 9.55 -12.29
CA ILE A 64 -5.76 10.89 -11.86
C ILE A 64 -4.55 11.78 -11.54
N GLY A 65 -3.56 11.24 -10.82
CA GLY A 65 -2.44 12.04 -10.31
C GLY A 65 -1.36 12.38 -11.33
N ILE A 66 -1.09 11.51 -12.31
CA ILE A 66 -0.03 11.71 -13.33
C ILE A 66 -0.53 11.59 -14.77
N ASN A 67 -1.85 11.51 -14.98
CA ASN A 67 -2.47 11.36 -16.30
C ASN A 67 -1.94 10.14 -17.10
N GLN A 68 -1.55 9.07 -16.40
CA GLN A 68 -0.99 7.87 -17.03
C GLN A 68 -1.62 6.61 -16.45
N MET A 69 -2.18 5.77 -17.33
CA MET A 69 -2.80 4.51 -16.93
C MET A 69 -1.74 3.41 -16.84
N LEU A 70 -1.24 3.17 -15.63
CA LEU A 70 -0.23 2.14 -15.37
C LEU A 70 -0.88 0.87 -14.82
N LYS A 71 -0.58 -0.28 -15.42
CA LYS A 71 -0.78 -1.59 -14.78
C LYS A 71 0.29 -1.75 -13.72
N LEU A 72 -0.11 -1.79 -12.46
CA LEU A 72 0.83 -1.93 -11.35
C LEU A 72 1.23 -3.39 -11.12
N PRO A 73 2.44 -3.63 -10.58
CA PRO A 73 2.80 -4.92 -10.01
C PRO A 73 1.80 -5.34 -8.93
N LYS A 74 1.89 -6.60 -8.50
CA LYS A 74 1.08 -7.09 -7.39
C LYS A 74 1.26 -6.16 -6.18
N ILE A 75 0.16 -5.76 -5.56
CA ILE A 75 0.13 -4.99 -4.32
C ILE A 75 -0.37 -5.91 -3.21
N THR A 76 0.28 -5.89 -2.05
CA THR A 76 -0.14 -6.63 -0.85
C THR A 76 0.08 -5.79 0.40
N SER A 77 -0.51 -6.18 1.52
CA SER A 77 -0.15 -5.63 2.82
C SER A 77 0.93 -6.47 3.52
N GLY A 78 1.65 -5.83 4.43
CA GLY A 78 2.57 -6.48 5.36
C GLY A 78 2.65 -5.69 6.66
N THR A 79 3.65 -6.00 7.48
CA THR A 79 3.94 -5.25 8.71
C THR A 79 5.42 -4.87 8.81
N TYR A 80 5.71 -3.86 9.61
CA TYR A 80 7.06 -3.48 10.00
C TYR A 80 7.10 -3.11 11.49
N ARG A 81 8.31 -3.08 12.06
CA ARG A 81 8.52 -2.65 13.44
C ARG A 81 9.05 -1.22 13.47
N HIS A 82 8.47 -0.38 14.30
CA HIS A 82 8.95 0.98 14.56
C HIS A 82 8.78 1.31 16.04
N LYS A 83 9.88 1.67 16.73
CA LYS A 83 9.89 2.06 18.16
C LYS A 83 9.11 1.11 19.09
N GLY A 84 9.16 -0.19 18.83
CA GLY A 84 8.49 -1.22 19.65
C GLY A 84 7.08 -1.61 19.18
N PHE A 85 6.47 -0.86 18.28
CA PHE A 85 5.15 -1.15 17.71
C PHE A 85 5.27 -1.97 16.42
N VAL A 86 4.26 -2.81 16.13
CA VAL A 86 4.08 -3.47 14.84
C VAL A 86 3.03 -2.72 14.05
N LEU A 87 3.46 -2.12 12.94
CA LEU A 87 2.63 -1.21 12.13
C LEU A 87 2.39 -1.76 10.72
N PRO A 88 1.29 -1.36 10.06
CA PRO A 88 0.95 -1.85 8.74
C PRO A 88 1.78 -1.18 7.63
N LYS A 89 1.97 -1.89 6.52
CA LYS A 89 2.59 -1.33 5.31
C LYS A 89 1.94 -1.86 4.03
N ILE A 90 2.00 -1.07 2.97
CA ILE A 90 1.73 -1.53 1.59
C ILE A 90 3.04 -2.02 1.00
N ILE A 91 3.00 -3.12 0.25
CA ILE A 91 4.12 -3.66 -0.50
C ILE A 91 3.72 -3.73 -1.97
N ILE A 92 4.43 -3.00 -2.82
CA ILE A 92 4.38 -3.10 -4.27
C ILE A 92 5.50 -4.06 -4.70
N HIS A 93 5.13 -5.19 -5.31
CA HIS A 93 6.07 -6.24 -5.72
C HIS A 93 6.71 -5.94 -7.08
N GLY A 94 7.31 -4.77 -7.18
CA GLY A 94 8.01 -4.26 -8.34
C GLY A 94 8.21 -2.75 -8.22
N ASP A 95 9.17 -2.24 -8.98
CA ASP A 95 9.55 -0.83 -9.07
C ASP A 95 9.12 -0.20 -10.41
N HIS A 96 8.45 -0.98 -11.27
CA HIS A 96 7.95 -0.53 -12.57
C HIS A 96 6.49 -0.94 -12.76
N GLY A 97 5.69 -0.04 -13.34
CA GLY A 97 4.40 -0.35 -13.94
C GLY A 97 4.53 -0.61 -15.45
N VAL A 98 3.44 -1.05 -16.08
CA VAL A 98 3.32 -1.14 -17.53
C VAL A 98 2.27 -0.16 -18.01
N ASP A 99 2.63 0.77 -18.87
CA ASP A 99 1.68 1.69 -19.48
C ASP A 99 0.68 0.90 -20.34
N LYS A 100 -0.62 1.04 -20.05
CA LYS A 100 -1.66 0.26 -20.73
C LYS A 100 -1.93 0.69 -22.17
N GLN A 101 -1.50 1.90 -22.57
CA GLN A 101 -1.68 2.40 -23.93
C GLN A 101 -0.52 1.97 -24.83
N THR A 102 0.71 2.04 -24.33
CA THR A 102 1.93 1.79 -25.11
C THR A 102 2.56 0.43 -24.86
N GLY A 103 2.24 -0.23 -23.75
CA GLY A 103 2.89 -1.46 -23.30
C GLY A 103 4.30 -1.26 -22.73
N ASN A 104 4.79 -0.02 -22.68
CA ASN A 104 6.13 0.28 -22.19
C ASN A 104 6.21 0.13 -20.67
N SER A 105 7.38 -0.34 -20.20
CA SER A 105 7.68 -0.34 -18.77
C SER A 105 8.03 1.07 -18.30
N VAL A 106 7.43 1.50 -17.20
CA VAL A 106 7.57 2.83 -16.63
C VAL A 106 7.97 2.70 -15.16
N SER A 107 9.08 3.34 -14.77
CA SER A 107 9.53 3.35 -13.38
C SER A 107 8.52 4.05 -12.48
N LEU A 108 8.23 3.45 -11.32
CA LEU A 108 7.43 4.08 -10.28
C LEU A 108 8.30 5.10 -9.55
N THR A 109 8.14 6.36 -9.92
CA THR A 109 8.88 7.47 -9.31
C THR A 109 8.36 7.75 -7.90
N GLU A 110 9.13 8.53 -7.14
CA GLU A 110 8.71 9.05 -5.84
C GLU A 110 7.33 9.75 -5.91
N SER A 111 7.06 10.49 -6.97
CA SER A 111 5.74 11.13 -7.17
C SER A 111 4.61 10.10 -7.25
N CYS A 112 4.78 9.02 -8.00
CA CYS A 112 3.80 7.93 -8.07
C CYS A 112 3.57 7.29 -6.69
N ILE A 113 4.65 7.07 -5.94
CA ILE A 113 4.61 6.42 -4.62
C ILE A 113 3.90 7.32 -3.61
N ASN A 114 4.23 8.61 -3.59
CA ASN A 114 3.59 9.57 -2.70
C ASN A 114 2.12 9.82 -3.03
N ILE A 115 1.72 9.74 -4.31
CA ILE A 115 0.30 9.77 -4.68
C ILE A 115 -0.44 8.60 -4.01
N ILE A 116 0.11 7.38 -4.06
CA ILE A 116 -0.51 6.22 -3.42
C ILE A 116 -0.56 6.40 -1.90
N GLY A 117 0.54 6.82 -1.28
CA GLY A 117 0.63 7.01 0.18
C GLY A 117 -0.35 8.06 0.70
N ASN A 118 -0.28 9.27 0.12
CA ASN A 118 -1.11 10.41 0.57
C ASN A 118 -2.60 10.17 0.31
N ASN A 119 -2.98 9.63 -0.85
CA ASN A 119 -4.41 9.35 -1.10
C ASN A 119 -4.93 8.23 -0.19
N PHE A 120 -4.08 7.29 0.23
CA PHE A 120 -4.50 6.29 1.21
C PHE A 120 -4.70 6.92 2.60
N GLU A 121 -3.86 7.87 2.99
CA GLU A 121 -4.05 8.67 4.20
C GLU A 121 -5.37 9.46 4.12
N ASP A 122 -5.60 10.20 3.04
CA ASP A 122 -6.76 11.07 2.87
C ASP A 122 -8.09 10.29 2.79
N GLU A 123 -8.13 9.19 2.03
CA GLU A 123 -9.37 8.47 1.74
C GLU A 123 -9.69 7.36 2.75
N ILE A 124 -8.65 6.74 3.35
CA ILE A 124 -8.81 5.60 4.25
C ILE A 124 -8.48 5.96 5.70
N GLY A 125 -7.69 7.01 5.92
CA GLY A 125 -7.43 7.54 7.26
C GLY A 125 -6.33 6.81 8.02
N TYR A 126 -5.30 6.27 7.36
CA TYR A 126 -4.09 5.78 8.02
C TYR A 126 -2.91 6.71 7.74
N GLU A 127 -2.22 7.14 8.78
CA GLU A 127 -1.07 8.06 8.66
C GLU A 127 0.02 7.46 7.76
N TYR A 128 0.45 8.18 6.72
CA TYR A 128 1.52 7.80 5.83
C TYR A 128 2.83 8.50 6.24
N PHE A 129 3.89 7.72 6.44
CA PHE A 129 5.18 8.27 6.91
C PHE A 129 6.21 8.44 5.81
N GLU A 130 6.54 7.34 5.15
CA GLU A 130 7.65 7.26 4.19
C GLU A 130 7.49 6.02 3.31
N TYR A 131 8.30 5.96 2.25
CA TYR A 131 8.50 4.75 1.48
C TYR A 131 9.95 4.26 1.55
N ARG A 132 10.14 2.97 1.30
CA ARG A 132 11.44 2.31 1.22
C ARG A 132 11.52 1.47 -0.04
N GLN A 133 12.61 1.61 -0.79
CA GLN A 133 12.95 0.68 -1.86
C GLN A 133 13.83 -0.43 -1.32
N ILE A 134 13.41 -1.67 -1.54
CA ILE A 134 14.15 -2.86 -1.15
C ILE A 134 14.67 -3.52 -2.42
N ALA A 135 15.97 -3.39 -2.65
CA ALA A 135 16.65 -4.09 -3.72
C ALA A 135 16.62 -5.61 -3.48
N PRO A 136 16.67 -6.45 -4.53
CA PRO A 136 16.89 -7.88 -4.35
C PRO A 136 18.19 -8.09 -3.57
N ALA A 137 18.18 -8.95 -2.56
CA ALA A 137 19.41 -9.37 -1.91
C ALA A 137 20.34 -9.97 -2.98
N ILE A 138 21.48 -9.31 -3.24
CA ILE A 138 22.54 -9.91 -4.02
C ILE A 138 23.12 -11.00 -3.11
N CYS A 139 22.86 -12.27 -3.44
CA CYS A 139 23.64 -13.36 -2.87
C CYS A 139 25.08 -13.20 -3.36
N LEU A 140 25.90 -12.46 -2.60
CA LEU A 140 27.35 -12.54 -2.67
C LEU A 140 27.72 -13.92 -2.12
N PHE A 141 27.68 -14.94 -2.98
CA PHE A 141 28.47 -16.14 -2.77
C PHE A 141 29.93 -15.74 -2.91
N VAL A 142 30.60 -15.55 -1.77
CA VAL A 142 32.05 -15.51 -1.73
C VAL A 142 32.51 -16.95 -2.03
N MET A 143 33.08 -17.15 -3.22
CA MET A 143 33.80 -18.37 -3.58
C MET A 143 35.17 -18.41 -2.91
#